data_AF-A0ABD2NP67-F1
#
_entry.id   AF-A0ABD2NP67-F1
#
_cell.length_a   1.000
_cell.length_b   1.000
_cell.length_c   1.000
_cell.angle_alpha   90.00
_cell.angle_beta   90.00
_cell.angle_gamma   90.00
#
_symmetry.space_group_name_H-M   'P 1'
#
loop_
_entity.id
_entity.type
_entity.pdbx_description
1 polymer ?
#
loop_
_entity_poly.entity_id
_entity_poly.type
_entity_poly.pdbx_seq_one_letter_code
_entity_poly.pdbx_strand_id
1 'polypeptide(L)'
;GGRLVFLRSGKGQLVLIHNGHMYTLDKAKDDRYMWICVKKNSYKCNGCVLTMEGPLLLTHSIHNHPQLTDVIRRLQVPPLSLTPLNLSKKH
;
A
#
# COMPACT_ATOMS: atom_id res chain seq x y z
N GLY A 1 3.59 -15.89 -7.22
CA GLY A 1 2.72 -14.73 -6.91
C GLY A 1 3.10 -14.19 -5.56
N GLY A 2 3.16 -12.87 -5.39
CA GLY A 2 3.52 -12.24 -4.12
C GLY A 2 2.39 -12.29 -3.11
N ARG A 3 2.73 -12.15 -1.81
CA ARG A 3 1.74 -12.10 -0.73
C ARG A 3 0.96 -10.78 -0.78
N LEU A 4 -0.36 -10.86 -0.62
CA LEU A 4 -1.23 -9.70 -0.40
C LEU A 4 -1.34 -9.41 1.09
N VAL A 5 -1.21 -8.14 1.47
CA VAL A 5 -1.44 -7.69 2.85
C VAL A 5 -2.38 -6.51 2.82
N PHE A 6 -3.47 -6.58 3.59
CA PHE A 6 -4.43 -5.49 3.75
C PHE A 6 -4.11 -4.74 5.04
N LEU A 7 -3.93 -3.42 4.93
CA LEU A 7 -3.63 -2.54 6.06
C LEU A 7 -4.64 -1.38 6.10
N ARG A 8 -4.82 -0.79 7.29
CA ARG A 8 -5.49 0.51 7.41
C ARG A 8 -4.45 1.60 7.49
N SER A 9 -4.60 2.64 6.69
CA SER A 9 -3.80 3.86 6.81
C SER A 9 -4.12 4.59 8.12
N GLY A 10 -3.29 5.57 8.50
CA GLY A 10 -3.57 6.42 9.67
C GLY A 10 -4.89 7.22 9.59
N LYS A 11 -5.49 7.36 8.40
CA LYS A 11 -6.82 7.97 8.19
C LYS A 11 -7.96 6.94 8.14
N GLY A 12 -7.68 5.67 8.44
CA GLY A 12 -8.66 4.58 8.39
C GLY A 12 -8.89 3.95 7.02
N GLN A 13 -8.37 4.53 5.93
CA GLN A 13 -8.53 3.98 4.58
C GLN A 13 -7.86 2.61 4.41
N LEU A 14 -8.55 1.65 3.81
CA LEU A 14 -8.01 0.33 3.47
C LEU A 14 -6.99 0.45 2.32
N VAL A 15 -5.83 -0.17 2.50
CA VAL A 15 -4.71 -0.17 1.56
C VAL A 15 -4.27 -1.61 1.31
N LEU A 16 -4.08 -1.95 0.05
CA LEU A 16 -3.49 -3.23 -0.35
C LEU A 16 -1.98 -3.08 -0.54
N ILE A 17 -1.21 -4.01 0.00
CA ILE A 17 0.22 -4.13 -0.20
C ILE A 17 0.51 -5.38 -1.05
N HIS A 18 1.29 -5.20 -2.11
CA HIS A 18 1.77 -6.30 -2.94
C HIS A 18 3.12 -5.94 -3.56
N ASN A 19 4.12 -6.83 -3.42
CA ASN A 19 5.48 -6.68 -3.97
C ASN A 19 6.13 -5.31 -3.65
N GLY A 20 6.03 -4.86 -2.39
CA GLY A 20 6.61 -3.58 -1.96
C GLY A 20 5.91 -2.33 -2.48
N HIS A 21 4.76 -2.47 -3.13
CA HIS A 21 3.94 -1.36 -3.61
C HIS A 21 2.62 -1.29 -2.85
N MET A 22 2.04 -0.09 -2.82
CA MET A 22 0.78 0.21 -2.14
C MET A 22 -0.29 0.55 -3.15
N TYR A 23 -1.51 0.08 -2.91
CA TYR A 23 -2.66 0.28 -3.78
C TYR A 23 -3.87 0.73 -2.96
N THR A 24 -4.68 1.60 -3.55
CA THR A 24 -5.98 2.02 -3.04
C THR A 24 -7.08 1.41 -3.89
N LEU A 25 -8.23 1.12 -3.28
CA LEU A 25 -9.40 0.65 -4.00
C LEU A 25 -9.89 1.76 -4.95
N ASP A 26 -9.96 1.43 -6.25
CA ASP A 26 -10.53 2.30 -7.28
C ASP A 26 -12.00 1.94 -7.52
N LYS A 27 -12.26 0.65 -7.76
CA LYS A 27 -13.59 0.13 -8.09
C LYS A 27 -13.83 -1.19 -7.41
N ALA A 28 -15.05 -1.39 -6.94
CA ALA A 28 -15.59 -2.67 -6.54
C ALA A 28 -16.81 -2.96 -7.43
N LYS A 29 -16.82 -4.09 -8.13
CA LYS A 29 -17.95 -4.51 -8.96
C LYS A 29 -18.10 -6.02 -8.87
N ASP A 30 -19.32 -6.48 -8.58
CA ASP A 30 -19.60 -7.89 -8.31
C ASP A 30 -18.62 -8.38 -7.22
N ASP A 31 -17.92 -9.47 -7.47
CA ASP A 31 -16.90 -10.02 -6.57
C ASP A 31 -15.48 -9.57 -6.93
N ARG A 32 -15.33 -8.52 -7.75
CA ARG A 32 -14.05 -8.00 -8.24
C ARG A 32 -13.70 -6.65 -7.61
N TYR A 33 -12.48 -6.54 -7.12
CA TYR A 33 -11.92 -5.31 -6.58
C TYR A 33 -10.68 -4.89 -7.38
N MET A 34 -10.76 -3.71 -8.01
CA MET A 34 -9.66 -3.09 -8.73
C MET A 34 -8.91 -2.16 -7.80
N TRP A 35 -7.63 -2.44 -7.60
CA TRP A 35 -6.72 -1.69 -6.76
C TRP A 35 -5.68 -0.98 -7.64
N ILE A 36 -5.62 0.34 -7.56
CA ILE A 36 -4.66 1.15 -8.33
C ILE A 36 -3.52 1.62 -7.44
N CYS A 37 -2.32 1.74 -8.01
CA CYS A 37 -1.16 2.24 -7.27
C CYS A 37 -1.43 3.63 -6.67
N VAL A 38 -1.06 3.84 -5.41
CA VAL A 38 -1.20 5.15 -4.72
C VAL A 38 -0.42 6.28 -5.42
N LYS A 39 0.55 5.93 -6.26
CA LYS A 39 1.33 6.86 -7.07
C LYS A 39 0.75 7.11 -8.47
N LYS A 40 -0.49 6.65 -8.77
CA LYS A 40 -1.19 6.91 -10.05
C LYS A 40 -1.17 8.40 -10.42
N ASN A 41 -1.49 9.29 -9.49
CA ASN A 41 -1.56 10.72 -9.79
C ASN A 41 -0.18 11.40 -9.85
N SER A 42 0.72 11.04 -8.94
CA SER A 42 2.05 11.69 -8.81
C SER A 42 3.08 11.19 -9.82
N TYR A 43 3.04 9.91 -10.20
CA TYR A 43 4.00 9.30 -11.15
C TYR A 43 3.36 8.88 -12.48
N LYS A 44 2.05 9.08 -12.65
CA LYS A 44 1.29 8.48 -13.77
C LYS A 44 1.47 6.95 -13.83
N CYS A 45 1.69 6.34 -12.66
CA CYS A 45 1.97 4.92 -12.53
C CYS A 45 0.78 4.07 -13.00
N ASN A 46 1.02 3.02 -13.78
CA ASN A 46 -0.01 2.13 -14.29
C ASN A 46 -0.17 0.84 -13.49
N GLY A 47 0.51 0.73 -12.35
CA GLY A 47 0.40 -0.44 -11.49
C GLY A 47 -1.03 -0.66 -11.00
N CYS A 48 -1.57 -1.84 -11.30
CA CYS A 48 -2.92 -2.25 -10.95
C CYS A 48 -2.93 -3.71 -10.46
N VAL A 49 -3.79 -4.00 -9.49
CA VAL A 49 -4.05 -5.33 -8.96
C VAL A 49 -5.55 -5.56 -8.97
N LEU A 50 -5.99 -6.68 -9.55
CA LEU A 50 -7.38 -7.12 -9.48
C LEU A 50 -7.47 -8.31 -8.54
N THR A 51 -8.30 -8.20 -7.51
CA THR A 51 -8.59 -9.30 -6.58
C THR A 51 -10.05 -9.74 -6.77
N MET A 52 -10.33 -11.04 -6.67
CA MET A 52 -11.69 -11.58 -6.55
C MET A 52 -11.91 -12.29 -5.22
N GLU A 53 -13.16 -12.52 -4.84
CA GLU A 53 -13.48 -13.53 -3.82
C GLU A 53 -12.97 -14.91 -4.30
N GLY A 54 -11.81 -15.33 -3.77
CA GLY A 54 -11.13 -16.56 -4.15
C GLY A 54 -9.62 -16.38 -4.40
N PRO A 55 -8.92 -17.45 -4.84
CA PRO A 55 -7.46 -17.46 -4.97
C PRO A 55 -6.93 -16.74 -6.22
N LEU A 56 -7.80 -16.15 -7.05
CA LEU A 56 -7.44 -15.64 -8.37
C LEU A 56 -6.97 -14.19 -8.29
N LEU A 57 -5.65 -14.02 -8.34
CA LEU A 57 -4.96 -12.75 -8.39
C LEU A 57 -4.54 -12.47 -9.84
N LEU A 58 -5.19 -11.51 -10.50
CA LEU A 58 -4.69 -10.97 -11.76
C LEU A 58 -3.84 -9.73 -11.45
N THR A 59 -2.52 -9.87 -11.65
CA THR A 59 -1.57 -8.79 -11.39
C THR A 59 -1.11 -8.18 -12.71
N HIS A 60 -1.47 -6.92 -12.98
CA HIS A 60 -0.86 -6.12 -14.04
C HIS A 60 -0.12 -4.95 -13.38
N SER A 61 0.96 -5.26 -12.66
CA SER A 61 1.69 -4.29 -11.84
C SER A 61 3.02 -3.88 -12.46
N ILE A 62 2.98 -3.13 -13.56
CA ILE A 62 4.17 -2.41 -14.05
C ILE A 62 4.21 -1.06 -13.33
N HIS A 63 5.29 -0.83 -12.58
CA HIS A 63 5.52 0.41 -11.84
C HIS A 63 6.67 1.19 -12.47
N ASN A 64 6.55 2.51 -12.48
CA ASN A 64 7.56 3.45 -12.98
C ASN A 64 8.19 4.27 -11.84
N HIS A 65 8.16 3.74 -10.63
CA HIS A 65 8.71 4.37 -9.44
C HIS A 65 9.24 3.29 -8.48
N PRO A 66 10.11 3.68 -7.53
CA PRO A 66 10.61 2.77 -6.51
C PRO A 66 9.51 2.20 -5.62
N GLN A 67 9.82 1.07 -4.99
CA GLN A 67 8.98 0.47 -3.95
C GLN A 67 8.80 1.43 -2.76
N LEU A 68 7.70 1.27 -2.03
CA LEU A 68 7.31 2.09 -0.89
C LEU A 68 7.62 1.39 0.44
N THR A 69 8.69 0.60 0.50
CA THR A 69 9.04 -0.26 1.65
C THR A 69 9.07 0.48 2.98
N ASP A 70 9.64 1.69 3.02
CA ASP A 70 9.73 2.47 4.26
C ASP A 70 8.36 2.97 4.74
N VAL A 71 7.50 3.36 3.81
CA VAL A 71 6.12 3.79 4.12
C VAL A 71 5.31 2.59 4.62
N ILE A 72 5.43 1.44 3.95
CA ILE A 72 4.75 0.20 4.32
C ILE A 72 5.15 -0.23 5.73
N ARG A 73 6.45 -0.21 6.04
CA ARG A 73 6.97 -0.53 7.39
C ARG A 73 6.33 0.35 8.45
N ARG A 74 6.30 1.67 8.24
CA ARG A 74 5.70 2.63 9.19
C ARG A 74 4.20 2.38 9.44
N LEU A 75 3.46 1.94 8.43
CA LEU A 75 2.04 1.60 8.57
C LEU A 75 1.79 0.29 9.35
N GLN A 76 2.77 -0.61 9.37
CA GLN A 76 2.70 -1.86 10.12
C GLN A 76 3.12 -1.70 11.58
N VAL A 77 3.77 -0.59 11.94
CA VAL A 77 4.13 -0.35 13.34
C VAL A 77 2.91 0.16 14.12
N PRO A 78 2.56 -0.45 15.26
CA PRO A 78 1.51 0.08 16.13
C PRO A 78 1.79 1.55 16.48
N PRO A 79 0.75 2.41 16.64
CA PRO A 79 0.91 3.84 16.93
C PRO A 79 1.77 4.23 18.15
N LEU A 80 2.25 3.26 18.94
CA LEU A 80 2.99 3.45 20.18
C LEU A 80 4.52 3.61 20.02
N SER A 81 5.08 3.53 18.80
CA SER A 81 6.54 3.56 18.59
C SER A 81 7.11 4.85 17.99
N LEU A 82 6.28 5.89 17.80
CA LEU A 82 6.73 7.17 17.23
C LEU A 82 7.14 8.21 18.29
N THR A 83 7.43 7.78 19.52
CA THR A 83 8.10 8.69 20.47
C THR A 83 9.42 9.15 19.85
N PRO A 84 9.64 10.47 19.67
CA PRO A 84 10.94 10.98 19.28
C PRO A 84 11.94 10.59 20.37
N LEU A 85 12.80 9.60 20.10
CA LEU A 85 13.97 9.36 20.92
C LEU A 85 14.86 10.60 20.81
N ASN A 86 14.88 11.38 21.88
CA ASN A 86 15.92 12.33 22.27
C ASN A 86 16.26 13.43 21.25
N LEU A 87 15.51 14.53 21.32
CA LEU A 87 16.14 15.87 21.28
C LEU A 87 16.96 16.03 22.58
N SER A 88 18.12 15.38 22.64
CA SER A 88 19.15 15.79 23.59
C SER A 88 19.65 17.16 23.12
N LYS A 89 19.25 18.17 23.89
CA LYS A 89 19.86 19.49 23.98
C LYS A 89 21.38 19.32 23.85
N LYS A 90 21.96 19.81 22.75
CA LYS A 90 23.37 20.19 22.77
C LYS A 90 23.44 21.57 23.40
N HIS A 91 24.22 21.63 24.47
CA HIS A 91 24.69 22.83 25.14
C HIS A 91 25.35 23.81 24.16
#